data_AF-A0A2P5DWQ4-F1
#
_entry.id   AF-A0A2P5DWQ4-F1
#
_cell.length_a   1.000
_cell.length_b   1.000
_cell.length_c   1.000
_cell.angle_alpha   90.00
_cell.angle_beta   90.00
_cell.angle_gamma   90.00
#
_symmetry.space_group_name_H-M   'P 1'
#
loop_
_entity.id
_entity.type
_entity.pdbx_description
1 polymer ?
#
loop_
_entity_poly.entity_id
_entity_poly.type
_entity_poly.pdbx_seq_one_letter_code
_entity_poly.pdbx_strand_id
1 'polypeptide(L)'
;MHNQLRMKHADGKAYEGFISRRIRFIISDDLQVLPASISKTRLLLLRQGLRDNSGVQEWNISVDLQEVLQLLHHSMLSKTPLTDVLLPEHGHHSITRFISFTSPTSNE
;
A
#
# COMPACT_ATOMS: atom_id res chain seq x y z
N MET A 1 -12.60 15.85 22.02
CA MET A 1 -11.31 16.11 22.70
C MET A 1 -10.20 15.59 21.78
N HIS A 2 -9.48 16.48 21.10
CA HIS A 2 -8.36 16.11 20.20
C HIS A 2 -7.04 16.37 20.93
N ASN A 3 -6.35 15.31 21.34
CA ASN A 3 -5.08 15.41 22.05
C ASN A 3 -3.96 15.79 21.06
N GLN A 4 -3.45 17.02 21.18
CA GLN A 4 -2.33 17.53 20.39
C GLN A 4 -1.05 17.49 21.24
N LEU A 5 -0.06 16.72 20.80
CA LEU A 5 1.24 16.64 21.45
C LEU A 5 2.10 17.84 21.05
N ARG A 6 2.13 18.86 21.91
CA ARG A 6 3.01 20.03 21.79
C ARG A 6 4.39 19.69 22.34
N MET A 7 5.34 19.37 21.47
CA MET A 7 6.75 19.32 21.88
C MET A 7 7.27 20.73 22.10
N LYS A 8 7.80 21.02 23.28
CA LYS A 8 8.48 22.27 23.59
C LYS A 8 9.97 22.07 23.41
N HIS A 9 10.59 22.79 22.49
CA HIS A 9 12.04 22.89 22.42
C HIS A 9 12.51 24.10 23.22
N ALA A 10 13.59 23.89 23.99
CA ALA A 10 14.31 24.90 24.75
C ALA A 10 15.34 25.59 23.85
N ASP A 11 14.89 26.32 22.83
CA ASP A 11 15.66 27.43 22.26
C ASP A 11 14.73 28.30 21.41
N GLY A 12 14.77 29.61 21.63
CA GLY A 12 13.74 30.60 21.31
C GLY A 12 13.58 30.96 19.83
N LYS A 13 13.58 29.99 18.91
CA LYS A 13 13.13 30.19 17.53
C LYS A 13 12.00 29.23 17.20
N ALA A 14 10.79 29.75 17.32
CA ALA A 14 9.56 29.06 16.94
C ALA A 14 9.50 28.95 15.41
N TYR A 15 10.00 27.84 14.88
CA TYR A 15 9.45 27.32 13.65
C TYR A 15 8.17 26.60 14.06
N GLU A 16 7.02 27.25 13.88
CA GLU A 16 5.71 26.62 13.97
C GLU A 16 5.55 25.66 12.77
N GLY A 17 6.31 24.58 12.81
CA GLY A 17 6.26 23.53 11.82
C GLY A 17 5.00 22.73 12.05
N PHE A 18 3.94 23.04 11.30
CA PHE A 18 2.81 22.14 11.12
C PHE A 18 3.36 20.84 10.51
N ILE A 19 3.68 19.85 11.34
CA ILE A 19 3.77 18.48 10.86
C ILE A 19 2.33 18.10 10.54
N SER A 20 1.91 18.36 9.30
CA SER A 20 0.79 17.64 8.71
C SER A 20 1.22 16.17 8.73
N ARG A 21 0.83 15.45 9.79
CA ARG A 21 1.11 14.02 9.92
C ARG A 21 0.34 13.33 8.80
N ARG A 22 0.97 13.20 7.63
CA ARG A 22 0.50 12.33 6.57
C ARG A 22 0.44 10.94 7.19
N ILE A 23 -0.77 10.44 7.43
CA ILE A 23 -0.98 9.12 8.01
C ILE A 23 -0.52 8.13 6.95
N ARG A 24 0.42 7.27 7.33
CA ARG A 24 0.95 6.21 6.47
C ARG A 24 0.46 4.88 6.99
N PHE A 25 0.23 3.96 6.07
CA PHE A 25 -0.16 2.59 6.36
C PHE A 25 0.79 1.62 5.69
N ILE A 26 0.90 0.45 6.28
CA ILE A 26 1.50 -0.74 5.67
C ILE A 26 0.33 -1.65 5.33
N ILE A 27 0.30 -2.13 4.10
CA ILE A 27 -0.67 -3.12 3.65
C ILE A 27 0.16 -4.36 3.32
N SER A 28 -0.07 -5.46 4.03
CA SER A 28 0.55 -6.74 3.70
C SER A 28 -0.13 -7.39 2.50
N ASP A 29 0.50 -8.39 1.92
CA ASP A 29 0.02 -9.06 0.70
C ASP A 29 -1.38 -9.65 0.87
N ASP A 30 -1.71 -10.13 2.07
CA ASP A 30 -3.05 -10.58 2.47
C ASP A 30 -4.03 -9.43 2.82
N LEU A 31 -3.71 -8.21 2.41
CA LEU A 31 -4.49 -6.98 2.55
C LEU A 31 -4.76 -6.54 4.00
N GLN A 32 -4.01 -7.04 4.98
CA GLN A 32 -4.10 -6.51 6.34
C GLN A 32 -3.49 -5.12 6.43
N VAL A 33 -4.20 -4.19 7.05
CA VAL A 33 -3.80 -2.78 7.17
C VAL A 33 -3.25 -2.49 8.56
N LEU A 34 -2.06 -1.90 8.61
CA LEU A 34 -1.39 -1.52 9.84
C LEU A 34 -0.93 -0.06 9.77
N PRO A 35 -1.10 0.76 10.83
CA PRO A 35 -0.51 2.10 10.88
C PRO A 35 1.01 1.99 10.74
N ALA A 36 1.62 2.71 9.80
CA ALA A 36 3.03 2.57 9.49
C ALA A 36 3.91 3.09 10.64
N SER A 37 4.87 2.28 11.05
CA SER A 37 5.97 2.68 11.93
C SER A 37 7.19 1.80 11.65
N ILE A 38 8.39 2.32 11.90
CA ILE A 38 9.65 1.59 11.70
C ILE A 38 9.61 0.24 12.44
N SER A 39 9.11 0.23 13.68
CA SER A 39 9.00 -0.98 14.49
C SER A 39 8.08 -2.03 13.87
N LYS A 40 6.94 -1.61 13.30
CA LYS A 40 5.99 -2.52 12.65
C LYS A 40 6.52 -3.04 11.32
N THR A 41 7.13 -2.20 10.51
CA THR A 41 7.79 -2.62 9.27
C THR A 41 8.85 -3.68 9.56
N ARG A 42 9.72 -3.45 10.57
CA ARG A 42 10.73 -4.43 10.98
C ARG A 42 10.12 -5.73 11.48
N LEU A 43 9.05 -5.67 12.27
CA LEU A 43 8.36 -6.87 12.77
C LEU A 43 7.77 -7.70 11.61
N LEU A 44 7.18 -7.04 10.61
CA LEU A 44 6.64 -7.72 9.44
C LEU A 44 7.76 -8.41 8.64
N LEU A 45 8.88 -7.73 8.39
CA LEU A 45 10.03 -8.33 7.71
C LEU A 45 10.57 -9.56 8.47
N LEU A 46 10.71 -9.47 9.79
CA LEU A 46 11.14 -10.60 10.63
C LEU A 46 10.16 -11.79 10.56
N ARG A 47 8.85 -11.52 10.52
CA ARG A 47 7.83 -12.57 10.35
C ARG A 47 7.93 -13.29 9.00
N GLN A 48 8.44 -12.61 7.97
CA GLN A 48 8.72 -13.18 6.66
C GLN A 48 10.10 -13.88 6.58
N GLY A 49 10.80 -14.05 7.71
CA GLY A 49 12.09 -14.75 7.77
C GLY A 49 13.31 -13.89 7.45
N LEU A 50 13.12 -12.59 7.21
CA LEU A 50 14.21 -11.66 6.88
C LEU A 50 14.88 -11.20 8.17
N ARG A 51 16.11 -11.70 8.41
CA ARG A 51 16.93 -11.35 9.59
C ARG A 51 17.69 -10.04 9.45
N ASP A 52 17.99 -9.65 8.23
CA ASP A 52 18.58 -8.36 7.88
C ASP A 52 17.88 -7.80 6.63
N ASN A 53 18.24 -6.56 6.27
CA ASN A 53 17.65 -5.88 5.13
C ASN A 53 18.44 -6.11 3.82
N SER A 54 19.43 -6.99 3.81
CA SER A 54 20.36 -7.14 2.67
C SER A 54 19.68 -7.62 1.39
N GLY A 55 18.57 -8.35 1.52
CA GLY A 55 17.74 -8.83 0.41
C GLY A 55 16.44 -8.07 0.18
N VAL A 56 16.23 -6.92 0.83
CA VAL A 56 14.98 -6.15 0.72
C VAL A 56 15.15 -5.03 -0.29
N GLN A 57 14.29 -5.02 -1.32
CA GLN A 57 14.21 -3.94 -2.30
C GLN A 57 12.92 -3.13 -2.09
N GLU A 58 13.04 -1.82 -2.16
CA GLU A 58 11.90 -0.89 -2.16
C GLU A 58 11.59 -0.45 -3.59
N TRP A 59 10.30 -0.41 -3.93
CA TRP A 59 9.77 0.03 -5.22
C TRP A 59 8.76 1.15 -5.02
N ASN A 60 8.82 2.16 -5.88
CA ASN A 60 7.79 3.19 -5.96
C ASN A 60 6.87 2.85 -7.13
N ILE A 61 5.63 2.47 -6.80
CA ILE A 61 4.62 2.07 -7.77
C ILE A 61 3.51 3.12 -7.73
N SER A 62 3.16 3.66 -8.89
CA SER A 62 1.97 4.52 -9.03
C SER A 62 0.77 3.60 -9.18
N VAL A 63 -0.23 3.75 -8.32
CA VAL A 63 -1.45 2.95 -8.36
C VAL A 63 -2.60 3.77 -8.96
N ASP A 64 -3.18 3.29 -10.05
CA ASP A 64 -4.33 3.87 -10.73
C ASP A 64 -5.63 3.06 -10.53
N LEU A 65 -6.72 3.52 -11.15
CA LEU A 65 -8.02 2.86 -11.03
C LEU A 65 -8.00 1.42 -11.56
N GLN A 66 -7.25 1.15 -12.62
CA GLN A 66 -7.19 -0.18 -13.22
C GLN A 66 -6.50 -1.16 -12.25
N GLU A 67 -5.39 -0.76 -11.63
CA GLU A 67 -4.69 -1.58 -10.64
C GLU A 67 -5.54 -1.82 -9.39
N VAL A 68 -6.31 -0.82 -8.93
CA VAL A 68 -7.24 -0.99 -7.82
C VAL A 68 -8.37 -1.98 -8.15
N LEU A 69 -8.93 -1.92 -9.36
CA LEU A 69 -9.97 -2.87 -9.78
C LEU A 69 -9.41 -4.29 -9.92
N GLN A 70 -8.20 -4.43 -10.47
CA GLN A 70 -7.50 -5.72 -10.52
C GLN A 70 -7.22 -6.24 -9.12
N LEU A 71 -6.79 -5.38 -8.18
CA LEU A 71 -6.55 -5.75 -6.80
C LEU A 71 -7.84 -6.22 -6.10
N LEU A 72 -8.95 -5.54 -6.33
CA LEU A 72 -10.26 -5.96 -5.80
C LEU A 72 -10.66 -7.33 -6.33
N HIS A 73 -10.49 -7.58 -7.62
CA HIS A 73 -10.77 -8.89 -8.22
C HIS A 73 -9.87 -9.98 -7.61
N HIS A 74 -8.57 -9.75 -7.52
CA HIS A 74 -7.62 -10.72 -6.96
C HIS A 74 -7.81 -10.92 -5.46
N SER A 75 -8.31 -9.93 -4.72
CA SER A 75 -8.62 -10.09 -3.28
C SER A 75 -9.66 -11.18 -2.98
N MET A 76 -10.50 -11.52 -3.97
CA MET A 76 -11.51 -12.57 -3.83
C MET A 76 -10.99 -13.96 -4.19
N LEU A 77 -9.87 -14.04 -4.89
CA LEU A 77 -9.39 -15.26 -5.56
C LEU A 77 -8.01 -15.72 -5.08
N SER A 78 -7.18 -14.77 -4.64
CA SER A 78 -5.77 -14.98 -4.31
C SER A 78 -5.49 -14.78 -2.83
N LYS A 79 -4.45 -15.46 -2.34
CA LYS A 79 -3.86 -15.23 -1.01
C LYS A 79 -2.76 -14.16 -1.03
N THR A 80 -2.31 -13.78 -2.22
CA THR A 80 -1.18 -12.86 -2.47
C THR A 80 -1.55 -11.75 -3.48
N PRO A 81 -2.71 -11.06 -3.32
CA PRO A 81 -3.23 -10.15 -4.33
C PRO A 81 -2.36 -8.93 -4.63
N LEU A 82 -1.53 -8.42 -3.70
CA LEU A 82 -0.62 -7.30 -4.02
C LEU A 82 0.53 -7.79 -4.89
N THR A 83 1.08 -8.97 -4.59
CA THR A 83 2.10 -9.63 -5.40
C THR A 83 1.60 -9.84 -6.83
N ASP A 84 0.41 -10.41 -6.98
CA ASP A 84 -0.15 -10.76 -8.29
C ASP A 84 -0.42 -9.54 -9.19
N VAL A 85 -0.70 -8.37 -8.59
CA VAL A 85 -1.10 -7.17 -9.33
C VAL A 85 0.02 -6.14 -9.47
N LEU A 86 0.86 -5.97 -8.43
CA LEU A 86 1.79 -4.84 -8.34
C LEU A 86 3.26 -5.23 -8.53
N LEU A 87 3.63 -6.51 -8.43
CA LEU A 87 5.03 -6.89 -8.67
C LEU A 87 5.31 -6.97 -10.18
N PRO A 88 6.43 -6.39 -10.65
CA PRO A 88 6.86 -6.55 -12.02
C PRO A 88 7.19 -8.03 -12.29
N GLU A 89 6.41 -8.67 -13.16
CA GLU A 89 6.73 -10.04 -13.57
C GLU A 89 8.09 -10.11 -14.26
N HIS A 90 8.86 -11.15 -13.91
CA HIS A 90 9.93 -11.62 -14.76
C HIS A 90 9.32 -12.50 -15.87
N GLY A 91 8.56 -11.86 -16.75
CA GLY A 91 8.04 -12.40 -18.00
C GLY A 91 7.09 -13.59 -17.91
N HIS A 92 5.77 -13.36 -18.01
CA HIS A 92 4.94 -13.94 -19.05
C HIS A 92 3.67 -13.09 -19.24
N HIS A 93 3.63 -12.30 -20.34
CA HIS A 93 2.42 -11.61 -20.77
C HIS A 93 1.22 -12.57 -20.83
N SER A 94 0.23 -12.36 -19.95
CA SER A 94 -1.21 -12.53 -20.22
C SER A 94 -2.06 -12.03 -19.06
N ILE A 95 -2.18 -10.70 -18.88
CA ILE A 95 -3.48 -10.15 -18.44
C ILE A 95 -4.40 -10.23 -19.66
N THR A 96 -4.86 -11.45 -19.94
CA THR A 96 -5.79 -11.71 -21.04
C THR A 96 -7.18 -11.87 -20.46
N ARG A 97 -7.99 -10.80 -20.59
CA ARG A 97 -9.48 -10.81 -20.72
C ARG A 97 -10.30 -11.29 -19.50
N PHE A 98 -11.26 -10.58 -18.91
CA PHE A 98 -12.19 -9.54 -19.38
C PHE A 98 -12.69 -8.72 -18.18
N ILE A 99 -12.84 -7.41 -18.34
CA ILE A 99 -14.04 -6.69 -17.85
C ILE A 99 -14.55 -5.84 -19.00
N SER A 100 -15.50 -6.39 -19.76
CA SER A 100 -16.33 -5.61 -20.67
C SER A 100 -17.60 -5.20 -19.93
N PHE A 101 -17.72 -3.91 -19.61
CA PHE A 101 -19.03 -3.32 -19.35
C PHE A 101 -19.57 -2.83 -20.69
N THR A 102 -20.50 -3.57 -21.29
CA THR A 102 -21.31 -3.07 -22.41
C THR A 102 -22.76 -2.92 -21.96
N SER A 103 -23.34 -1.78 -22.32
CA SER A 103 -24.56 -1.14 -21.81
C SER A 103 -25.85 -1.96 -21.94
N PRO A 104 -26.93 -1.62 -21.19
CA PRO A 104 -28.27 -1.92 -21.66
C PRO A 104 -28.58 -1.05 -22.89
N THR A 105 -28.88 -1.70 -24.02
CA THR A 105 -29.48 -1.06 -25.20
C THR A 105 -30.85 -0.49 -24.83
N SER A 106 -31.01 0.83 -24.92
CA SER A 106 -32.35 1.44 -24.97
C SER A 106 -32.88 1.20 -26.38
N ASN A 107 -33.76 0.21 -26.52
CA ASN A 107 -34.61 0.07 -27.70
C ASN A 107 -35.99 0.59 -27.33
N GLU A 108 -36.22 1.89 -27.58
CA GLU A 108 -37.47 2.48 -28.09
C GLU A 108 -37.31 3.99 -28.24
#